data_AF-A0A537ZVM6-F1
#
_entry.id   AF-A0A537ZVM6-F1
#
_cell.length_a   1.000
_cell.length_b   1.000
_cell.length_c   1.000
_cell.angle_alpha   90.00
_cell.angle_beta   90.00
_cell.angle_gamma   90.00
#
_symmetry.space_group_name_H-M   'P 1'
#
loop_
_entity.id
_entity.type
_entity.pdbx_description
1 polymer ?
#
loop_
_entity_poly.entity_id
_entity_poly.type
_entity_poly.pdbx_seq_one_letter_code
_entity_poly.pdbx_strand_id
1 'polypeptide(L)'
;MISAGTRNGSAATAVERSEPRLIRRASAWVPGAEPTSMSLAELEDAPGVRWVDIHHAELHTPRALGCLNRACDGMLTQRMARDLATPRRFPAAGTYGSTGIRMTAGFLVRHLHSPTGEGNASPVASVLKPVQLLIGQGWILSTWLPARLFRGSDTALAADCDGDDPDRLHLAVATSWPGSGGDTSESLAELIRRELEVASGHRTRAV
;
A
#
# COMPACT_ATOMS: atom_id res chain seq x y z
N MET A 1 -6.35 -5.09 -65.25
CA MET A 1 -5.13 -5.51 -64.54
C MET A 1 -4.48 -4.24 -63.99
N ILE A 2 -4.37 -3.90 -62.70
CA ILE A 2 -4.60 -4.50 -61.37
C ILE A 2 -5.00 -3.31 -60.47
N SER A 3 -6.27 -3.21 -60.07
CA SER A 3 -6.81 -3.30 -58.70
C SER A 3 -5.94 -2.97 -57.48
N ALA A 4 -6.49 -2.06 -56.67
CA ALA A 4 -6.57 -2.04 -55.20
C ALA A 4 -5.32 -1.75 -54.33
N GLY A 5 -5.51 -0.81 -53.39
CA GLY A 5 -4.66 -0.77 -52.20
C GLY A 5 -4.63 0.54 -51.41
N THR A 6 -5.73 1.30 -51.31
CA THR A 6 -5.83 2.41 -50.35
C THR A 6 -5.72 1.84 -48.93
N ARG A 7 -4.57 2.05 -48.27
CA ARG A 7 -4.40 1.68 -46.85
C ARG A 7 -5.16 2.68 -45.97
N ASN A 8 -6.41 2.34 -45.67
CA ASN A 8 -7.01 2.67 -44.38
C ASN A 8 -6.38 1.77 -43.33
N GLY A 9 -5.81 2.36 -42.27
CA GLY A 9 -5.15 1.61 -41.22
C GLY A 9 -4.83 2.46 -40.00
N SER A 10 -5.86 2.66 -39.17
CA SER A 10 -5.76 2.93 -37.73
C SER A 10 -5.00 4.18 -37.26
N ALA A 11 -5.69 5.33 -37.30
CA ALA A 11 -5.44 6.43 -36.36
C ALA A 11 -6.48 6.42 -35.22
N ALA A 12 -6.92 5.23 -34.81
CA ALA A 12 -8.00 5.03 -33.85
C ALA A 12 -7.62 4.07 -32.73
N THR A 13 -6.38 4.09 -32.25
CA THR A 13 -5.99 3.43 -30.98
C THR A 13 -4.62 3.93 -30.55
N ALA A 14 -4.59 4.98 -29.73
CA ALA A 14 -3.59 5.20 -28.67
C ALA A 14 -3.88 6.52 -27.95
N VAL A 15 -5.15 6.78 -27.65
CA VAL A 15 -5.49 7.54 -26.45
C VAL A 15 -5.90 6.47 -25.44
N GLU A 16 -4.96 5.56 -25.13
CA GLU A 16 -4.92 5.02 -23.77
C GLU A 16 -4.66 6.26 -22.92
N ARG A 17 -5.75 6.87 -22.47
CA ARG A 17 -5.72 7.75 -21.31
C ARG A 17 -5.04 6.89 -20.25
N SER A 18 -3.75 7.15 -20.03
CA SER A 18 -3.00 6.63 -18.91
C SER A 18 -3.80 7.02 -17.69
N GLU A 19 -4.71 6.15 -17.27
CA GLU A 19 -5.33 6.29 -15.99
C GLU A 19 -4.16 6.26 -15.02
N PRO A 20 -4.00 7.28 -14.17
CA PRO A 20 -2.94 7.26 -13.20
C PRO A 20 -3.04 5.92 -12.48
N ARG A 21 -1.95 5.13 -12.49
CA ARG A 21 -1.81 3.87 -11.74
C ARG A 21 -1.76 4.17 -10.24
N LEU A 22 -2.63 5.05 -9.76
CA LEU A 22 -2.73 5.53 -8.40
C LEU A 22 -3.14 4.39 -7.48
N ILE A 23 -4.09 3.57 -7.94
CA ILE A 23 -4.65 2.49 -7.14
C ILE A 23 -3.90 1.22 -7.50
N ARG A 24 -3.15 0.69 -6.53
CA ARG A 24 -2.61 -0.67 -6.63
C ARG A 24 -3.73 -1.67 -6.41
N ARG A 25 -4.57 -1.41 -5.40
CA ARG A 25 -5.69 -2.30 -5.03
C ARG A 25 -6.77 -1.56 -4.27
N ALA A 26 -8.01 -2.02 -4.44
CA ALA A 26 -9.20 -1.54 -3.74
C ALA A 26 -10.02 -2.76 -3.31
N SER A 27 -10.44 -2.79 -2.03
CA SER A 27 -11.10 -3.96 -1.44
C SER A 27 -12.00 -3.62 -0.26
N ALA A 28 -13.09 -4.37 -0.10
CA ALA A 28 -14.01 -4.26 1.03
C ALA A 28 -13.83 -5.43 1.99
N TRP A 29 -13.85 -5.13 3.29
CA TRP A 29 -13.51 -6.06 4.37
C TRP A 29 -14.68 -6.15 5.36
N VAL A 30 -15.57 -7.11 5.10
CA VAL A 30 -16.71 -7.41 5.97
C VAL A 30 -16.26 -8.33 7.11
N PRO A 31 -16.67 -8.09 8.37
CA PRO A 31 -16.27 -8.94 9.50
C PRO A 31 -16.66 -10.41 9.26
N GLY A 32 -15.73 -11.33 9.54
CA GLY A 32 -15.96 -12.78 9.41
C GLY A 32 -15.98 -13.33 7.98
N ALA A 33 -15.80 -12.50 6.95
CA ALA A 33 -15.78 -12.91 5.55
C ALA A 33 -14.42 -12.65 4.90
N GLU A 34 -14.12 -13.31 3.79
CA GLU A 34 -12.96 -12.97 2.96
C GLU A 34 -13.15 -11.58 2.31
N PRO A 35 -12.07 -10.83 2.05
CA PRO A 35 -12.18 -9.52 1.43
C PRO A 35 -12.54 -9.62 -0.06
N THR A 36 -13.36 -8.68 -0.51
CA THR A 36 -13.80 -8.59 -1.92
C THR A 36 -13.04 -7.49 -2.63
N SER A 37 -12.32 -7.83 -3.70
CA SER A 37 -11.68 -6.84 -4.58
C SER A 37 -12.71 -6.18 -5.48
N MET A 38 -12.62 -4.86 -5.65
CA MET A 38 -13.59 -4.07 -6.41
C MET A 38 -12.98 -2.73 -6.85
N SER A 39 -13.66 -2.00 -7.72
CA SER A 39 -13.24 -0.66 -8.14
C SER A 39 -13.48 0.40 -7.05
N LEU A 40 -12.85 1.58 -7.18
CA LEU A 40 -13.11 2.70 -6.27
C LEU A 40 -14.57 3.16 -6.27
N ALA A 41 -15.26 3.05 -7.41
CA ALA A 41 -16.66 3.45 -7.51
C ALA A 41 -17.57 2.49 -6.74
N GLU A 42 -17.28 1.19 -6.80
CA GLU A 42 -18.04 0.17 -6.07
C GLU A 42 -17.74 0.19 -4.56
N LEU A 43 -16.55 0.65 -4.15
CA LEU A 43 -16.18 0.76 -2.74
C LEU A 43 -17.06 1.74 -1.96
N GLU A 44 -17.58 2.78 -2.60
CA GLU A 44 -18.33 3.85 -1.92
C GLU A 44 -19.50 3.29 -1.11
N ASP A 45 -20.22 2.32 -1.69
CA ASP A 45 -21.39 1.66 -1.11
C ASP A 45 -21.09 0.28 -0.51
N ALA A 46 -19.82 -0.14 -0.47
CA ALA A 46 -19.46 -1.47 -0.03
C ALA A 46 -19.58 -1.61 1.50
N PRO A 47 -20.12 -2.74 2.00
CA PRO A 47 -20.19 -2.99 3.44
C PRO A 47 -18.80 -3.25 4.04
N GLY A 48 -18.66 -2.95 5.34
CA GLY A 48 -17.43 -3.19 6.09
C GLY A 48 -16.39 -2.09 5.92
N VAL A 49 -15.11 -2.44 6.11
CA VAL A 49 -14.00 -1.49 5.99
C VAL A 49 -13.51 -1.44 4.56
N ARG A 50 -13.35 -0.23 4.01
CA ARG A 50 -12.80 0.01 2.67
C ARG A 50 -11.28 0.18 2.77
N TRP A 51 -10.50 -0.72 2.18
CA TRP A 51 -9.04 -0.58 2.13
C TRP A 51 -8.58 -0.36 0.70
N VAL A 52 -7.93 0.79 0.50
CA VAL A 52 -7.31 1.17 -0.77
C VAL A 52 -5.79 1.25 -0.58
N ASP A 53 -5.05 0.42 -1.32
CA ASP A 53 -3.60 0.52 -1.43
C ASP A 53 -3.22 1.35 -2.66
N ILE A 54 -2.38 2.35 -2.44
CA ILE A 54 -2.06 3.36 -3.45
C ILE A 54 -0.56 3.46 -3.75
N HIS A 55 -0.23 3.78 -4.98
CA HIS A 55 1.10 4.17 -5.39
C HIS A 55 1.38 5.62 -4.96
N HIS A 56 2.27 5.82 -3.97
CA HIS A 56 2.54 7.13 -3.37
C HIS A 56 2.93 8.21 -4.41
N ALA A 57 3.62 7.81 -5.49
CA ALA A 57 4.11 8.70 -6.52
C ALA A 57 2.99 9.49 -7.22
N GLU A 58 1.78 8.92 -7.32
CA GLU A 58 0.64 9.51 -8.05
C GLU A 58 -0.27 10.37 -7.16
N LEU A 59 -0.06 10.37 -5.84
CA LEU A 59 -0.97 10.96 -4.85
C LEU A 59 -0.96 12.51 -4.83
N HIS A 60 -0.05 13.16 -5.56
CA HIS A 60 0.11 14.61 -5.52
C HIS A 60 -0.83 15.37 -6.48
N THR A 61 -1.59 14.68 -7.33
CA THR A 61 -2.46 15.32 -8.32
C THR A 61 -3.86 15.62 -7.76
N PRO A 62 -4.48 16.77 -8.05
CA PRO A 62 -5.86 17.06 -7.61
C PRO A 62 -6.87 16.01 -8.07
N ARG A 63 -6.65 15.42 -9.25
CA ARG A 63 -7.47 14.33 -9.77
C ARG A 63 -7.36 13.08 -8.90
N ALA A 64 -6.16 12.69 -8.48
CA ALA A 64 -5.94 11.56 -7.58
C ALA A 64 -6.68 11.75 -6.24
N LEU A 65 -6.59 12.94 -5.65
CA LEU A 65 -7.33 13.27 -4.43
C LEU A 65 -8.84 13.15 -4.65
N GLY A 66 -9.37 13.74 -5.72
CA GLY A 66 -10.81 13.67 -6.03
C GLY A 66 -11.31 12.23 -6.22
N CYS A 67 -10.51 11.37 -6.85
CA CYS A 67 -10.83 9.94 -7.00
C CYS A 67 -10.89 9.21 -5.65
N LEU A 68 -9.91 9.44 -4.77
CA LEU A 68 -9.84 8.79 -3.46
C LEU A 68 -10.84 9.33 -2.45
N ASN A 69 -11.23 10.60 -2.55
CA ASN A 69 -12.02 11.26 -1.52
C ASN A 69 -13.41 10.63 -1.34
N ARG A 70 -14.00 10.06 -2.41
CA ARG A 70 -15.27 9.33 -2.33
C ARG A 70 -15.18 8.08 -1.45
N ALA A 71 -14.12 7.29 -1.60
CA ALA A 71 -13.85 6.15 -0.73
C ALA A 71 -13.46 6.55 0.72
N CYS A 72 -13.22 7.85 0.95
CA CYS A 72 -12.83 8.42 2.25
C CYS A 72 -13.91 9.33 2.85
N ASP A 73 -15.17 9.20 2.41
CA ASP A 73 -16.33 9.96 2.87
C ASP A 73 -16.17 11.49 2.77
N GLY A 74 -15.43 11.95 1.77
CA GLY A 74 -15.17 13.37 1.56
C GLY A 74 -14.15 13.98 2.53
N MET A 75 -13.57 13.20 3.45
CA MET A 75 -12.72 13.71 4.52
C MET A 75 -11.22 13.79 4.17
N LEU A 76 -10.80 13.28 3.01
CA LEU A 76 -9.39 13.28 2.60
C LEU A 76 -8.97 14.70 2.21
N THR A 77 -8.08 15.29 3.03
CA THR A 77 -7.50 16.61 2.75
C THR A 77 -6.19 16.52 1.97
N GLN A 78 -5.81 17.61 1.29
CA GLN A 78 -4.51 17.71 0.64
C GLN A 78 -3.34 17.58 1.61
N ARG A 79 -3.51 18.04 2.86
CA ARG A 79 -2.52 17.84 3.92
C ARG A 79 -2.32 16.36 4.22
N MET A 80 -3.40 15.60 4.40
CA MET A 80 -3.34 14.16 4.67
C MET A 80 -2.70 13.40 3.51
N ALA A 81 -3.12 13.68 2.28
CA ALA A 81 -2.54 13.06 1.08
C ALA A 81 -1.03 13.32 0.96
N ARG A 82 -0.59 14.56 1.19
CA ARG A 82 0.83 14.91 1.18
C ARG A 82 1.60 14.17 2.29
N ASP A 83 1.06 14.17 3.50
CA ASP A 83 1.71 13.52 4.64
C ASP A 83 1.79 11.99 4.44
N LEU A 84 0.79 11.39 3.77
CA LEU A 84 0.77 9.97 3.39
C LEU A 84 1.86 9.63 2.37
N ALA A 85 2.03 10.44 1.32
CA ALA A 85 3.03 10.19 0.27
C ALA A 85 4.46 10.60 0.67
N THR A 86 4.60 11.63 1.49
CA THR A 86 5.89 12.26 1.84
C THR A 86 5.96 12.58 3.33
N PRO A 87 6.07 11.57 4.21
CA PRO A 87 6.07 11.81 5.65
C PRO A 87 7.29 12.65 6.04
N ARG A 88 7.04 13.76 6.75
CA ARG A 88 8.11 14.67 7.22
C ARG A 88 9.06 14.01 8.22
N ARG A 89 8.54 13.10 9.05
CA ARG A 89 9.29 12.29 10.01
C ARG A 89 8.68 10.90 10.00
N PHE A 90 9.54 9.88 10.03
CA PHE A 90 9.10 8.50 10.21
C PHE A 90 9.36 8.10 11.67
N PRO A 91 8.40 7.50 12.40
CA PRO A 91 6.99 7.29 12.05
C PRO A 91 6.14 8.56 12.19
N ALA A 92 5.27 8.84 11.22
CA ALA A 92 4.29 9.93 11.28
C ALA A 92 3.06 9.45 12.08
N ALA A 93 3.22 9.23 13.38
CA ALA A 93 2.08 8.98 14.24
C ALA A 93 1.37 10.31 14.58
N GLY A 94 0.06 10.38 14.40
CA GLY A 94 -0.69 11.56 14.81
C GLY A 94 -2.16 11.54 14.38
N THR A 95 -2.96 12.39 15.01
CA THR A 95 -4.36 12.62 14.67
C THR A 95 -4.53 13.93 13.92
N TYR A 96 -5.48 13.97 12.99
CA TYR A 96 -5.80 15.16 12.21
C TYR A 96 -6.93 15.95 12.87
N GLY A 97 -6.57 16.92 13.73
CA GLY A 97 -7.55 17.76 14.41
C GLY A 97 -8.55 16.94 15.24
N SER A 98 -9.84 17.27 15.14
CA SER A 98 -10.94 16.56 15.82
C SER A 98 -11.58 15.46 14.96
N THR A 99 -11.04 15.15 13.78
CA THR A 99 -11.70 14.30 12.77
C THR A 99 -11.68 12.80 13.08
N GLY A 100 -11.01 12.37 14.16
CA GLY A 100 -10.77 10.95 14.45
C GLY A 100 -9.81 10.26 13.46
N ILE A 101 -9.45 10.91 12.35
CA ILE A 101 -8.52 10.37 11.36
C ILE A 101 -7.11 10.38 11.94
N ARG A 102 -6.41 9.26 11.79
CA ARG A 102 -5.04 9.12 12.28
C ARG A 102 -4.08 8.60 11.22
N MET A 103 -2.85 9.04 11.31
CA MET A 103 -1.72 8.48 10.57
C MET A 103 -0.96 7.52 11.49
N THR A 104 -0.59 6.37 10.95
CA THR A 104 0.35 5.45 11.58
C THR A 104 1.23 4.81 10.52
N ALA A 105 2.19 3.99 10.95
CA ALA A 105 3.12 3.34 10.06
C ALA A 105 3.43 1.92 10.51
N GLY A 106 3.73 1.07 9.54
CA GLY A 106 4.35 -0.23 9.72
C GLY A 106 5.63 -0.34 8.89
N PHE A 107 6.37 -1.41 9.11
CA PHE A 107 7.57 -1.71 8.34
C PHE A 107 7.61 -3.20 8.02
N LEU A 108 8.00 -3.50 6.79
CA LEU A 108 8.53 -4.82 6.47
C LEU A 108 10.06 -4.73 6.53
N VAL A 109 10.67 -5.52 7.41
CA VAL A 109 12.12 -5.62 7.55
C VAL A 109 12.60 -6.92 6.91
N ARG A 110 13.62 -6.82 6.05
CA ARG A 110 14.30 -7.98 5.47
C ARG A 110 15.79 -7.91 5.71
N HIS A 111 16.36 -8.98 6.25
CA HIS A 111 17.81 -9.11 6.41
C HIS A 111 18.40 -9.73 5.14
N LEU A 112 19.30 -8.99 4.48
CA LEU A 112 20.08 -9.48 3.37
C LEU A 112 21.28 -10.25 3.93
N HIS A 113 21.35 -11.55 3.63
CA HIS A 113 22.56 -12.33 3.89
C HIS A 113 23.55 -12.11 2.73
N SER A 114 24.80 -11.76 3.03
CA SER A 114 25.86 -11.72 2.02
C SER A 114 26.31 -13.15 1.72
N PRO A 115 26.32 -13.60 0.44
CA PRO A 115 26.78 -14.95 0.08
C PRO A 115 28.31 -15.10 0.07
N THR A 116 29.07 -14.14 0.58
CA THR A 116 30.54 -14.16 0.60
C THR A 116 31.09 -13.90 2.00
N GLY A 117 31.73 -14.92 2.58
CA GLY A 117 32.59 -14.76 3.76
C GLY A 117 32.67 -16.00 4.63
N GLU A 118 33.46 -17.01 4.22
CA GLU A 118 34.14 -17.87 5.20
C GLU A 118 35.07 -16.97 6.02
N GLY A 119 34.73 -16.75 7.30
CA GLY A 119 35.56 -16.00 8.24
C GLY A 119 35.14 -14.54 8.43
N ASN A 120 34.80 -14.22 9.69
CA ASN A 120 34.36 -12.93 10.24
C ASN A 120 32.94 -12.48 9.85
N ALA A 121 32.17 -12.11 10.89
CA ALA A 121 30.75 -11.73 10.82
C ALA A 121 30.47 -10.76 9.65
N SER A 122 29.80 -11.25 8.61
CA SER A 122 29.38 -10.41 7.50
C SER A 122 28.41 -9.34 7.98
N PRO A 123 28.53 -8.08 7.52
CA PRO A 123 27.62 -7.03 7.92
C PRO A 123 26.19 -7.35 7.47
N VAL A 124 25.27 -7.48 8.43
CA VAL A 124 23.85 -7.63 8.14
C VAL A 124 23.34 -6.31 7.56
N ALA A 125 22.95 -6.33 6.29
CA ALA A 125 22.23 -5.23 5.68
C ALA A 125 20.72 -5.48 5.85
N SER A 126 20.00 -4.55 6.49
CA SER A 126 18.55 -4.64 6.65
C SER A 126 17.87 -3.69 5.68
N VAL A 127 16.91 -4.20 4.91
CA VAL A 127 16.02 -3.38 4.08
C VAL A 127 14.73 -3.16 4.85
N LEU A 128 14.41 -1.91 5.13
CA LEU A 128 13.14 -1.48 5.68
C LEU A 128 12.26 -0.99 4.53
N LYS A 129 11.09 -1.62 4.35
CA LYS A 129 10.05 -1.15 3.43
C LYS A 129 8.94 -0.51 4.27
N PRO A 130 8.88 0.83 4.33
CA PRO A 130 7.92 1.51 5.18
C PRO A 130 6.54 1.52 4.53
N VAL A 131 5.50 1.28 5.32
CA VAL A 131 4.09 1.37 4.91
C VAL A 131 3.42 2.44 5.76
N GLN A 132 2.90 3.50 5.13
CA GLN A 132 2.08 4.49 5.82
C GLN A 132 0.61 4.10 5.74
N LEU A 133 -0.13 4.31 6.82
CA LEU A 133 -1.55 4.04 6.93
C LEU A 133 -2.27 5.30 7.40
N LEU A 134 -3.20 5.81 6.57
CA LEU A 134 -4.17 6.82 6.96
C LEU A 134 -5.49 6.12 7.26
N ILE A 135 -5.94 6.23 8.50
CA ILE A 135 -7.07 5.47 9.04
C ILE A 135 -8.19 6.46 9.36
N GLY A 136 -9.32 6.34 8.66
CA GLY A 136 -10.56 7.03 8.99
C GLY A 136 -11.61 6.05 9.50
N GLN A 137 -12.83 6.53 9.74
CA GLN A 137 -13.93 5.68 10.15
C GLN A 137 -14.42 4.85 8.96
N GLY A 138 -14.22 3.53 9.00
CA GLY A 138 -14.68 2.62 7.93
C GLY A 138 -13.83 2.66 6.65
N TRP A 139 -12.67 3.32 6.65
CA TRP A 139 -11.74 3.28 5.53
C TRP A 139 -10.28 3.37 5.95
N ILE A 140 -9.39 2.81 5.12
CA ILE A 140 -7.93 2.87 5.24
C ILE A 140 -7.34 3.18 3.88
N LEU A 141 -6.44 4.16 3.83
CA LEU A 141 -5.49 4.31 2.73
C LEU A 141 -4.13 3.79 3.18
N SER A 142 -3.53 2.88 2.42
CA SER A 142 -2.14 2.46 2.62
C SER A 142 -1.26 2.90 1.47
N THR A 143 0.00 3.21 1.77
CA THR A 143 0.98 3.38 0.72
C THR A 143 2.35 2.86 1.14
N TRP A 144 2.97 2.13 0.21
CA TRP A 144 4.36 1.71 0.32
C TRP A 144 5.26 2.85 -0.11
N LEU A 145 6.17 3.23 0.80
CA LEU A 145 7.18 4.24 0.54
C LEU A 145 8.46 3.59 0.01
N PRO A 146 9.35 4.38 -0.63
CA PRO A 146 10.63 3.87 -1.10
C PRO A 146 11.38 3.13 0.01
N ALA A 147 11.89 1.94 -0.33
CA ALA A 147 12.65 1.12 0.59
C ALA A 147 13.86 1.90 1.12
N ARG A 148 14.10 1.79 2.43
CA ARG A 148 15.25 2.38 3.10
C ARG A 148 16.18 1.28 3.56
N LEU A 149 17.44 1.47 3.27
CA LEU A 149 18.49 0.56 3.66
C LEU A 149 19.09 1.01 4.99
N PHE A 150 19.20 0.10 5.95
CA PHE A 150 19.98 0.28 7.16
C PHE A 150 21.22 -0.60 7.06
N ARG A 151 22.39 0.05 6.88
CA ARG A 151 23.69 -0.59 6.78
C ARG A 151 24.68 0.05 7.76
N GLY A 152 25.44 -0.78 8.49
CA GLY A 152 26.81 -0.44 8.88
C GLY A 152 27.74 -0.46 7.66
N SER A 153 28.92 0.18 7.74
CA SER A 153 29.73 0.74 6.63
C SER A 153 29.74 0.02 5.25
N ASP A 154 29.56 0.88 4.25
CA ASP A 154 29.53 0.83 2.76
C ASP A 154 29.73 -0.47 1.96
N THR A 155 28.71 -0.82 1.16
CA THR A 155 28.64 -0.55 -0.31
C THR A 155 27.48 -1.33 -0.99
N ALA A 156 26.75 -0.63 -1.88
CA ALA A 156 25.95 -1.11 -3.02
C ALA A 156 24.57 -1.83 -2.83
N LEU A 157 23.51 -1.20 -3.37
CA LEU A 157 22.59 -1.68 -4.42
C LEU A 157 21.09 -1.42 -4.20
N ALA A 158 20.49 -0.94 -5.29
CA ALA A 158 19.07 -0.74 -5.53
C ALA A 158 18.31 -2.06 -5.37
N ALA A 159 17.56 -2.17 -4.28
CA ALA A 159 16.65 -3.29 -4.06
C ALA A 159 15.24 -2.85 -4.46
N ASP A 160 14.72 -3.60 -5.42
CA ASP A 160 13.41 -3.51 -6.05
C ASP A 160 12.29 -3.00 -5.12
N CYS A 161 11.87 -1.77 -5.38
CA CYS A 161 10.76 -1.12 -4.68
C CYS A 161 9.41 -1.74 -5.04
N ASP A 162 9.33 -2.56 -6.10
CA ASP A 162 8.06 -3.02 -6.70
C ASP A 162 7.83 -4.54 -6.64
N GLY A 163 8.60 -5.30 -5.85
CA GLY A 163 8.33 -6.74 -5.65
C GLY A 163 6.96 -7.04 -5.01
N ASP A 164 6.53 -8.31 -5.05
CA ASP A 164 5.19 -8.80 -4.62
C ASP A 164 4.80 -8.59 -3.14
N ASP A 165 5.55 -7.81 -2.37
CA ASP A 165 5.32 -7.60 -0.93
C ASP A 165 3.94 -6.99 -0.62
N PRO A 166 3.42 -6.00 -1.38
CA PRO A 166 2.06 -5.50 -1.19
C PRO A 166 1.01 -6.60 -1.35
N ASP A 167 1.15 -7.46 -2.37
CA ASP A 167 0.21 -8.54 -2.65
C ASP A 167 0.26 -9.64 -1.59
N ARG A 168 1.47 -10.01 -1.14
CA ARG A 168 1.68 -10.96 -0.04
C ARG A 168 1.10 -10.45 1.27
N LEU A 169 1.29 -9.17 1.59
CA LEU A 169 0.69 -8.56 2.77
C LEU A 169 -0.84 -8.61 2.69
N HIS A 170 -1.42 -8.21 1.55
CA HIS A 170 -2.88 -8.28 1.38
C HIS A 170 -3.40 -9.70 1.56
N LEU A 171 -2.76 -10.71 0.94
CA LEU A 171 -3.15 -12.11 1.08
C LEU A 171 -3.02 -12.61 2.52
N ALA A 172 -1.97 -12.21 3.23
CA ALA A 172 -1.79 -12.56 4.64
C ALA A 172 -2.88 -11.96 5.53
N VAL A 173 -3.22 -10.68 5.33
CA VAL A 173 -4.32 -10.01 6.05
C VAL A 173 -5.66 -10.65 5.68
N ALA A 174 -5.89 -10.97 4.40
CA ALA A 174 -7.10 -11.63 3.91
C ALA A 174 -7.31 -13.00 4.58
N THR A 175 -6.23 -13.76 4.73
CA THR A 175 -6.25 -15.07 5.40
C THR A 175 -6.59 -14.94 6.88
N SER A 176 -6.04 -13.93 7.56
CA SER A 176 -6.20 -13.75 9.00
C SER A 176 -7.51 -13.05 9.40
N TRP A 177 -8.11 -12.25 8.52
CA TRP A 177 -9.24 -11.38 8.84
C TRP A 177 -10.50 -12.11 9.32
N PRO A 178 -11.01 -13.17 8.66
CA PRO A 178 -12.23 -13.87 9.10
C PRO A 178 -12.17 -14.38 10.54
N GLY A 179 -10.97 -14.83 10.98
CA GLY A 179 -10.73 -15.35 12.33
C GLY A 179 -10.26 -14.30 13.34
N SER A 180 -10.09 -13.03 12.94
CA SER A 180 -9.52 -12.00 13.79
C SER A 180 -10.48 -11.42 14.84
N GLY A 181 -11.79 -11.56 14.62
CA GLY A 181 -12.84 -10.91 15.42
C GLY A 181 -12.90 -9.39 15.25
N GLY A 182 -12.11 -8.81 14.33
CA GLY A 182 -12.11 -7.38 14.03
C GLY A 182 -13.29 -6.95 13.17
N ASP A 183 -13.78 -5.74 13.40
CA ASP A 183 -14.91 -5.16 12.66
C ASP A 183 -14.74 -3.67 12.30
N THR A 184 -13.64 -3.05 12.74
CA THR A 184 -13.33 -1.64 12.48
C THR A 184 -12.09 -1.45 11.61
N SER A 185 -11.94 -0.24 11.06
CA SER A 185 -10.70 0.17 10.37
C SER A 185 -9.49 0.15 11.29
N GLU A 186 -9.70 0.36 12.59
CA GLU A 186 -8.65 0.24 13.59
C GLU A 186 -8.18 -1.22 13.76
N SER A 187 -9.13 -2.15 13.87
CA SER A 187 -8.84 -3.59 13.93
C SER A 187 -8.11 -4.07 12.68
N LEU A 188 -8.55 -3.62 11.49
CA LEU A 188 -7.88 -3.96 10.23
C LEU A 188 -6.46 -3.35 10.16
N ALA A 189 -6.27 -2.10 10.58
CA ALA A 189 -4.95 -1.48 10.63
C ALA A 189 -3.99 -2.13 11.64
N GLU A 190 -4.51 -2.63 12.76
CA GLU A 190 -3.74 -3.46 13.70
C GLU A 190 -3.33 -4.79 13.06
N LEU A 191 -4.25 -5.44 12.35
CA LEU A 191 -3.96 -6.69 11.65
C LEU A 191 -2.90 -6.50 10.55
N ILE A 192 -2.98 -5.42 9.77
CA ILE A 192 -1.95 -5.05 8.77
C ILE A 192 -0.58 -4.92 9.43
N ARG A 193 -0.48 -4.19 10.54
CA ARG A 193 0.79 -4.03 11.28
C ARG A 193 1.29 -5.36 11.84
N ARG A 194 0.41 -6.19 12.39
CA ARG A 194 0.74 -7.53 12.88
C ARG A 194 1.30 -8.41 11.76
N GLU A 195 0.68 -8.45 10.58
CA GLU A 195 1.19 -9.27 9.48
C GLU A 195 2.52 -8.71 8.93
N LEU A 196 2.75 -7.40 8.98
CA LEU A 196 4.06 -6.80 8.70
C LEU A 196 5.13 -7.25 9.73
N GLU A 197 4.80 -7.29 11.02
CA GLU A 197 5.69 -7.80 12.08
C GLU A 197 6.00 -9.28 11.88
N VAL A 198 4.99 -10.10 11.54
CA VAL A 198 5.14 -11.53 11.24
C VAL A 198 6.04 -11.72 10.02
N ALA A 199 5.79 -10.99 8.94
CA ALA A 199 6.59 -11.06 7.72
C ALA A 199 8.03 -10.59 7.94
N SER A 200 8.27 -9.73 8.93
CA SER A 200 9.59 -9.29 9.36
C SER A 200 10.29 -10.27 10.31
N GLY A 201 9.62 -11.35 10.73
CA GLY A 201 10.13 -12.30 11.72
C GLY A 201 10.17 -11.75 13.16
N HIS A 202 9.55 -10.60 13.43
CA HIS A 202 9.45 -10.02 14.77
C HIS A 202 8.35 -10.64 15.62
N ARG A 203 7.46 -11.42 15.00
CA ARG A 203 6.36 -12.12 15.67
C ARG A 203 6.09 -13.46 15.01
N THR A 204 5.88 -14.50 15.80
CA THR A 204 5.39 -15.78 15.31
C THR A 204 3.87 -15.71 15.15
N ARG A 205 3.30 -16.35 14.11
CA ARG A 205 1.85 -16.56 14.06
C ARG A 205 1.44 -17.33 15.31
N ALA A 206 0.41 -16.85 16.00
CA ALA A 206 -0.24 -17.65 17.02
C ALA A 206 -0.89 -18.83 16.29
N VAL A 207 -0.48 -20.05 16.66
CA VAL A 207 -1.05 -21.31 16.16
C VAL A 207 -2.39 -21.52 16.84
#